data_AF-A0A9D1U946-F1
#
_entry.id   AF-A0A9D1U946-F1
#
_cell.length_a   1.000
_cell.length_b   1.000
_cell.length_c   1.000
_cell.angle_alpha   90.00
_cell.angle_beta   90.00
_cell.angle_gamma   90.00
#
_symmetry.space_group_name_H-M   'P 1'
#
loop_
_entity.id
_entity.type
_entity.pdbx_description
1 polymer ?
#
loop_
_entity_poly.entity_id
_entity_poly.type
_entity_poly.pdbx_seq_one_letter_code
_entity_poly.pdbx_strand_id
1 'polypeptide(L)'
;MELVGGKWKLVLLWHLLSGTHRFCELKRKLGDITQKMLTLQLRELEEAGLITRTVYPVVPPRVDYELTERGRALAPVLKDLCAWAGGYAAEKGIALLPKGGATEEGCAGKVDCCLGA
;
A
#
# COMPACT_ATOMS: atom_id res chain seq x y z
N MET A 1 3.23 10.67 16.01
CA MET A 1 3.47 9.81 14.84
C MET A 1 2.18 9.65 14.00
N GLU A 2 1.53 10.74 13.59
CA GLU A 2 0.27 10.67 12.80
C GLU A 2 0.48 10.52 11.29
N LEU A 3 1.69 10.79 10.81
CA LEU A 3 2.01 10.80 9.39
C LEU A 3 1.92 9.41 8.74
N VAL A 4 2.35 8.38 9.46
CA VAL A 4 2.42 6.98 8.99
C VAL A 4 1.66 6.03 9.94
N GLY A 5 1.19 6.53 11.09
CA GLY A 5 0.38 5.77 12.04
C GLY A 5 -1.04 5.57 11.53
N GLY A 6 -1.51 4.32 11.50
CA GLY A 6 -2.89 3.97 11.16
C GLY A 6 -2.99 2.61 10.48
N LYS A 7 -4.12 1.92 10.68
CA LYS A 7 -4.38 0.59 10.10
C LYS A 7 -4.18 0.54 8.57
N TRP A 8 -4.50 1.64 7.89
CA TRP A 8 -4.60 1.68 6.43
C TRP A 8 -3.44 2.38 5.71
N LYS A 9 -2.79 3.38 6.33
CA LYS A 9 -1.73 4.16 5.67
C LYS A 9 -0.55 3.31 5.24
N LEU A 10 -0.06 2.44 6.14
CA LEU A 10 1.04 1.52 5.85
C LEU A 10 0.70 0.57 4.70
N VAL A 11 -0.51 0.00 4.72
CA VAL A 11 -0.99 -0.92 3.68
C VAL A 11 -1.13 -0.21 2.34
N LEU A 12 -1.63 1.03 2.32
CA LEU A 12 -1.72 1.85 1.11
C LEU A 12 -0.36 2.16 0.52
N LEU A 13 0.58 2.64 1.35
CA LEU A 13 1.95 2.92 0.92
C LEU A 13 2.63 1.67 0.38
N TRP A 14 2.45 0.51 1.03
CA TRP A 14 2.97 -0.76 0.56
C TRP A 14 2.46 -1.14 -0.82
N HIS A 15 1.15 -1.01 -1.07
CA HIS A 15 0.62 -1.28 -2.40
C HIS A 15 1.12 -0.29 -3.45
N LEU A 16 1.24 0.99 -3.12
CA LEU A 16 1.74 2.02 -4.03
C LEU A 16 3.25 1.91 -4.32
N LEU A 17 4.02 1.14 -3.53
CA LEU A 17 5.40 0.80 -3.86
C LEU A 17 5.50 -0.05 -5.13
N SER A 18 4.48 -0.87 -5.42
CA SER A 18 4.45 -1.71 -6.63
C SER A 18 4.16 -0.91 -7.90
N GLY A 19 3.67 0.33 -7.77
CA GLY A 19 3.41 1.22 -8.88
C GLY A 19 2.13 2.03 -8.71
N THR A 20 1.68 2.60 -9.82
CA THR A 20 0.49 3.43 -9.88
C THR A 20 -0.78 2.59 -9.78
N HIS A 21 -1.73 3.01 -8.92
CA HIS A 21 -2.98 2.30 -8.71
C HIS A 21 -4.22 3.19 -8.82
N ARG A 22 -5.31 2.60 -9.30
CA ARG A 22 -6.63 3.26 -9.34
C ARG A 22 -7.32 3.15 -7.98
N PHE A 23 -8.27 4.07 -7.70
CA PHE A 23 -9.08 4.02 -6.48
C PHE A 23 -9.77 2.66 -6.27
N CYS A 24 -10.40 2.11 -7.31
CA CYS A 24 -11.11 0.83 -7.23
C CYS A 24 -10.17 -0.35 -6.98
N GLU A 25 -8.95 -0.32 -7.53
CA GLU A 25 -7.94 -1.34 -7.30
C GLU A 25 -7.47 -1.31 -5.85
N LEU A 26 -7.18 -0.12 -5.32
CA LEU A 26 -6.81 0.05 -3.91
C LEU A 26 -7.93 -0.44 -2.99
N LYS A 27 -9.19 -0.05 -3.25
CA LYS A 27 -10.34 -0.53 -2.46
C LYS A 27 -10.44 -2.06 -2.46
N ARG A 28 -10.24 -2.70 -3.61
CA ARG A 28 -10.30 -4.17 -3.75
C ARG A 28 -9.15 -4.85 -3.02
N LYS A 29 -7.93 -4.30 -3.09
CA LYS A 29 -6.75 -4.82 -2.37
C LYS A 29 -6.92 -4.71 -0.85
N LEU A 30 -7.52 -3.62 -0.37
CA LEU A 30 -7.72 -3.38 1.06
C LEU A 30 -8.94 -4.10 1.66
N GLY A 31 -9.95 -4.46 0.84
CA GLY A 31 -11.09 -5.29 1.23
C GLY A 31 -12.07 -4.62 2.20
N ASP A 32 -11.68 -4.53 3.48
CA ASP A 32 -12.56 -4.11 4.59
C ASP A 32 -12.64 -2.59 4.78
N ILE A 33 -12.02 -1.80 3.89
CA ILE A 33 -12.03 -0.33 3.98
C ILE A 33 -13.27 0.26 3.32
N THR A 34 -13.95 1.18 4.03
CA THR A 34 -15.05 1.95 3.45
C THR A 34 -14.50 2.96 2.44
N GLN A 35 -15.29 3.32 1.42
CA GLN A 35 -14.87 4.31 0.42
C GLN A 35 -14.52 5.65 1.07
N LYS A 36 -15.33 6.10 2.04
CA LYS A 36 -15.09 7.33 2.78
C LYS A 36 -13.74 7.30 3.51
N MET A 37 -13.42 6.19 4.18
CA MET A 37 -12.15 6.03 4.87
C MET A 37 -10.98 5.98 3.87
N LEU A 38 -11.10 5.24 2.76
CA LEU A 38 -10.05 5.21 1.74
C LEU A 38 -9.75 6.61 1.18
N THR A 39 -10.80 7.38 0.86
CA THR A 39 -10.64 8.76 0.39
C THR A 39 -9.97 9.66 1.43
N LEU A 40 -10.35 9.53 2.70
CA LEU A 40 -9.73 10.28 3.79
C LEU A 40 -8.23 9.96 3.90
N GLN A 41 -7.88 8.67 3.91
CA GLN A 41 -6.49 8.23 4.02
C GLN A 41 -5.64 8.65 2.82
N LEU A 42 -6.19 8.60 1.60
CA LEU A 42 -5.50 9.09 0.40
C LEU A 42 -5.28 10.61 0.47
N ARG A 43 -6.27 11.38 0.91
CA ARG A 43 -6.12 12.83 1.09
C ARG A 43 -5.06 13.17 2.13
N GLU A 44 -5.05 12.51 3.27
CA GLU A 44 -4.03 12.71 4.29
C GLU A 44 -2.61 12.40 3.78
N LEU A 45 -2.46 11.35 2.96
CA LEU A 45 -1.18 11.00 2.34
C LEU A 45 -0.77 11.99 1.24
N GLU A 46 -1.74 12.57 0.52
CA GLU A 46 -1.54 13.59 -0.50
C GLU A 46 -1.12 14.92 0.13
N GLU A 47 -1.82 15.36 1.19
CA GLU A 47 -1.48 16.53 2.01
C GLU A 47 -0.11 16.38 2.68
N ALA A 48 0.22 15.16 3.10
CA ALA A 48 1.55 14.84 3.58
C ALA A 48 2.62 14.95 2.48
N GLY A 49 2.26 14.93 1.19
CA GLY A 49 3.22 14.91 0.06
C GLY A 49 3.89 13.55 -0.13
N LEU A 50 3.26 12.46 0.32
CA LEU A 50 3.75 11.09 0.13
C LEU A 50 3.19 10.44 -1.14
N ILE A 51 2.00 10.86 -1.57
CA ILE A 51 1.36 10.40 -2.81
C ILE A 51 0.97 11.57 -3.69
N THR A 52 0.88 11.30 -4.99
CA THR A 52 0.33 12.23 -6.00
C THR A 52 -0.93 11.61 -6.59
N ARG A 53 -1.93 12.46 -6.82
CA ARG A 53 -3.18 12.11 -7.48
C ARG A 53 -3.19 12.70 -8.90
N THR A 54 -3.26 11.85 -9.90
CA THR A 54 -3.29 12.26 -11.31
C THR A 54 -4.66 11.95 -11.91
N VAL A 55 -5.32 12.97 -12.45
CA VAL A 55 -6.63 12.84 -13.10
C VAL A 55 -6.43 12.86 -14.60
N TYR A 56 -6.85 11.79 -15.26
CA TYR A 56 -6.78 11.65 -16.71
C TYR A 56 -8.14 11.98 -17.34
N PRO A 57 -8.23 13.02 -18.18
CA PRO A 57 -9.45 13.40 -18.88
C PRO A 57 -9.67 12.49 -20.11
N VAL A 58 -9.79 11.19 -19.87
CA VAL A 58 -10.14 10.17 -20.87
C VAL A 58 -11.58 9.72 -20.65
N VAL A 59 -12.21 9.09 -21.65
CA VAL A 59 -13.54 8.50 -21.48
C VAL A 59 -13.37 6.98 -21.29
N PRO A 60 -13.76 6.40 -20.15
CA PRO A 60 -14.28 7.03 -18.92
C PRO A 60 -13.17 7.68 -18.07
N PRO A 61 -13.48 8.74 -17.29
CA PRO A 61 -12.49 9.47 -16.50
C PRO A 61 -11.80 8.55 -15.49
N ARG A 62 -10.47 8.65 -15.43
CA ARG A 62 -9.62 7.80 -14.58
C ARG A 62 -8.83 8.66 -13.60
N VAL A 63 -8.72 8.16 -12.36
CA VAL A 63 -7.89 8.75 -11.32
C VAL A 63 -6.88 7.72 -10.86
N ASP A 64 -5.62 8.10 -10.91
CA ASP A 64 -4.49 7.29 -10.50
C ASP A 64 -3.78 7.92 -9.30
N TYR A 65 -3.24 7.05 -8.47
CA TYR A 65 -2.45 7.39 -7.30
C TYR A 65 -1.07 6.76 -7.43
N GLU A 66 -0.03 7.52 -7.12
CA GLU A 66 1.36 7.08 -7.17
C GLU A 66 2.15 7.65 -5.99
N LEU A 67 3.25 7.00 -5.61
CA LEU A 67 4.17 7.55 -4.61
C LEU A 67 4.97 8.70 -5.21
N THR A 68 5.10 9.79 -4.43
CA THR A 68 6.09 10.83 -4.70
C THR A 68 7.51 10.28 -4.48
N GLU A 69 8.51 11.04 -4.91
CA GLU A 69 9.92 10.75 -4.57
C GLU A 69 10.12 10.61 -3.06
N ARG A 70 9.48 11.48 -2.27
CA ARG A 70 9.51 11.41 -0.80
C ARG A 70 8.81 10.17 -0.26
N GLY A 71 7.68 9.77 -0.86
CA GLY A 71 6.99 8.52 -0.54
C GLY A 71 7.84 7.29 -0.83
N ARG A 72 8.61 7.29 -1.94
CA ARG A 72 9.54 6.21 -2.29
C ARG A 72 10.72 6.14 -1.32
N ALA A 73 11.17 7.26 -0.76
CA ALA A 73 12.21 7.26 0.27
C ALA A 73 11.80 6.52 1.57
N LEU A 74 10.50 6.29 1.79
CA LEU A 74 10.00 5.46 2.91
C LEU A 74 10.05 3.95 2.64
N ALA A 75 10.31 3.53 1.39
CA ALA A 75 10.39 2.12 1.02
C ALA A 75 11.29 1.26 1.93
N PRO A 76 12.55 1.64 2.25
CA PRO A 76 13.40 0.84 3.13
C PRO A 76 12.78 0.64 4.53
N VAL A 77 12.21 1.71 5.11
CA VAL A 77 11.58 1.65 6.43
C VAL A 77 10.38 0.69 6.43
N LEU A 78 9.58 0.71 5.37
CA LEU A 78 8.45 -0.22 5.21
C LEU A 78 8.92 -1.67 5.08
N LYS A 79 10.01 -1.91 4.34
CA LYS A 79 10.60 -3.26 4.19
C LYS A 79 11.13 -3.79 5.51
N ASP A 80 11.87 -2.97 6.27
CA ASP A 80 12.41 -3.37 7.58
C ASP A 80 11.29 -3.69 8.58
N LEU A 81 10.21 -2.89 8.55
CA LEU A 81 9.03 -3.14 9.37
C LEU A 81 8.33 -4.46 8.99
N CYS A 82 8.21 -4.76 7.69
CA CYS A 82 7.65 -6.02 7.21
C CYS A 82 8.52 -7.22 7.61
N ALA A 83 9.84 -7.10 7.50
CA ALA A 83 10.77 -8.14 7.91
C ALA A 83 10.68 -8.42 9.42
N TRP A 84 10.66 -7.37 10.24
CA TRP A 84 10.45 -7.49 11.68
C TRP A 84 9.10 -8.14 12.00
N ALA A 85 8.02 -7.70 11.34
CA ALA A 85 6.68 -8.26 11.54
C ALA A 85 6.66 -9.76 11.22
N GLY A 86 7.28 -10.18 10.09
CA GLY A 86 7.45 -11.58 9.71
C GLY A 86 8.11 -12.42 10.79
N GLY A 87 9.24 -11.96 11.34
CA GLY A 87 9.93 -12.63 12.43
C GLY A 87 9.09 -12.72 13.72
N TYR A 88 8.44 -11.62 14.10
CA TYR A 88 7.57 -11.58 15.28
C TYR A 88 6.37 -12.52 15.16
N ALA A 89 5.79 -12.59 13.96
CA ALA A 89 4.66 -13.45 13.68
C ALA A 89 5.03 -14.94 13.68
N ALA A 90 6.20 -15.29 13.13
CA ALA A 90 6.73 -16.65 13.23
C ALA A 90 6.96 -17.06 14.69
N GLU A 91 7.49 -16.17 15.53
CA GLU A 91 7.69 -16.42 16.96
C GLU A 91 6.38 -16.65 17.72
N LYS A 92 5.33 -15.89 17.38
CA LYS A 92 4.03 -15.94 18.08
C LYS A 92 3.00 -16.86 17.42
N GLY A 93 3.35 -17.53 16.30
CA GLY A 93 2.41 -18.35 15.53
C GLY A 93 1.26 -17.55 14.93
N ILE A 94 1.47 -16.27 14.60
CA ILE A 94 0.46 -15.38 14.02
C ILE A 94 0.54 -15.48 12.50
N ALA A 95 -0.56 -15.75 11.82
CA ALA A 95 -0.59 -15.68 10.37
C ALA A 95 -0.65 -14.22 9.90
N LEU A 96 0.43 -13.70 9.32
CA LEU A 96 0.42 -12.38 8.68
C LEU A 96 -0.20 -12.46 7.29
N LEU A 97 -1.53 -12.23 7.27
CA LEU A 97 -2.44 -12.02 6.14
C LEU A 97 -2.68 -13.22 5.20
N PRO A 98 -3.96 -13.59 5.03
CA PRO A 98 -4.55 -13.43 3.70
C PRO A 98 -6.03 -13.01 3.76
N LYS A 99 -6.42 -11.82 3.27
CA LYS A 99 -7.74 -11.50 2.67
C LYS A 99 -7.65 -10.21 1.84
N GLY A 100 -7.68 -10.33 0.50
CA GLY A 100 -7.78 -9.18 -0.41
C GLY A 100 -7.03 -9.28 -1.74
N GLY A 101 -7.22 -10.35 -2.52
CA GLY A 101 -6.98 -10.36 -3.97
C GLY A 101 -5.54 -10.14 -4.47
N ALA A 102 -4.67 -11.14 -4.30
CA ALA A 102 -3.55 -11.32 -5.20
C ALA A 102 -4.09 -11.91 -6.52
N THR A 103 -4.24 -11.07 -7.55
CA THR A 103 -4.08 -11.56 -8.93
C THR A 103 -2.66 -11.24 -9.33
N GLU A 104 -1.94 -12.31 -9.61
CA GLU A 104 -0.59 -12.39 -10.14
C GLU A 104 -0.44 -11.43 -11.33
N GLU A 105 0.61 -10.61 -11.30
CA GLU A 105 1.41 -10.16 -12.46
C GLU A 105 2.28 -8.97 -12.02
N GLY A 106 3.60 -9.14 -12.14
CA GLY A 106 4.56 -8.03 -11.98
C GLY A 106 5.37 -8.02 -10.69
N CYS A 107 5.84 -9.19 -10.23
CA CYS A 107 7.03 -9.25 -9.37
C CYS A 107 8.27 -8.87 -10.22
N ALA A 108 8.42 -7.58 -10.53
CA ALA A 108 9.60 -7.03 -11.20
C ALA A 108 10.45 -6.32 -10.16
N GLY A 109 11.23 -7.10 -9.41
CA GLY A 109 12.32 -6.59 -8.57
C GLY A 109 12.36 -7.12 -7.15
N LYS A 110 12.55 -8.44 -7.01
CA LYS A 110 13.10 -9.18 -5.85
C LYS A 110 13.16 -8.39 -4.52
N VAL A 111 12.15 -8.60 -3.69
CA VAL A 111 12.37 -8.90 -2.27
C VAL A 111 11.56 -10.16 -2.00
N ASP A 112 12.22 -11.26 -2.30
CA ASP A 112 11.81 -12.64 -2.04
C ASP A 112 11.27 -12.80 -0.61
N CYS A 113 10.25 -13.66 -0.46
CA CYS A 113 9.96 -14.38 0.77
C CYS A 113 9.60 -13.57 2.04
N CYS A 114 8.35 -13.13 2.17
CA CYS A 114 7.77 -12.97 3.52
C CYS A 114 7.25 -14.29 4.11
N LEU A 115 7.11 -15.38 3.35
CA LEU A 115 6.71 -16.72 3.82
C LEU A 115 7.06 -17.78 2.77
N GLY A 116 8.24 -18.39 2.87
CA GLY A 116 8.66 -19.44 1.94
C GLY A 116 9.61 -20.44 2.59
N ALA A 117 9.03 -21.32 3.40
CA ALA A 117 9.42 -22.69 3.79
C ALA A 117 9.06 -22.94 5.26
#